data_AF-A0A7X7DPF1-F1
#
_entry.id   AF-A0A7X7DPF1-F1
#
_cell.length_a   1.000
_cell.length_b   1.000
_cell.length_c   1.000
_cell.angle_alpha   90.00
_cell.angle_beta   90.00
_cell.angle_gamma   90.00
#
_symmetry.space_group_name_H-M   'P 1'
#
loop_
_entity.id
_entity.type
_entity.pdbx_description
1 polymer ?
#
loop_
_entity_poly.entity_id
_entity_poly.type
_entity_poly.pdbx_seq_one_letter_code
_entity_poly.pdbx_strand_id
1 'polypeptide(L)' 'MQKFDIIIIGASAAGVTAATTARCHYPNKSIAVIRKEKQVQIPCGIPYAFGIVGTPEKNLIPANDIFDKNDIM' A
#
# COMPACT_ATOMS: atom_id res chain seq x y z
N MET A 1 -19.23 -13.36 -6.40
CA MET A 1 -18.76 -11.98 -6.65
C MET A 1 -18.53 -11.34 -5.30
N GLN A 2 -17.30 -10.91 -4.98
CA GLN A 2 -17.03 -10.19 -3.73
C GLN A 2 -17.47 -8.73 -3.86
N LYS A 3 -17.99 -8.14 -2.78
CA LYS A 3 -18.40 -6.73 -2.71
C LYS A 3 -17.57 -6.02 -1.65
N PHE A 4 -17.12 -4.83 -1.98
CA PHE A 4 -16.43 -3.91 -1.07
C PHE A 4 -17.11 -2.54 -1.15
N ASP A 5 -17.17 -1.84 -0.03
CA ASP A 5 -17.72 -0.48 0.01
C ASP A 5 -16.75 0.52 -0.63
N ILE A 6 -15.45 0.26 -0.51
CA ILE A 6 -14.37 1.10 -1.03
C ILE A 6 -13.35 0.20 -1.73
N ILE A 7 -13.05 0.52 -2.99
CA ILE A 7 -12.03 -0.16 -3.79
C ILE A 7 -10.99 0.87 -4.22
N ILE A 8 -9.72 0.55 -3.96
CA ILE A 8 -8.57 1.37 -4.31
C ILE A 8 -7.71 0.58 -5.29
N ILE A 9 -7.30 1.19 -6.39
CA ILE A 9 -6.45 0.55 -7.40
C ILE A 9 -5.04 1.14 -7.29
N GLY A 10 -4.09 0.28 -6.93
CA GLY A 10 -2.70 0.62 -6.66
C GLY A 10 -2.39 0.69 -5.16
N ALA A 11 -1.18 0.26 -4.79
CA ALA A 11 -0.71 0.19 -3.40
C ALA A 11 0.65 0.89 -3.19
N SER A 12 0.98 1.86 -4.04
CA SER A 12 2.13 2.74 -3.81
C SER A 12 1.74 3.87 -2.84
N ALA A 13 2.54 4.93 -2.77
CA ALA A 13 2.35 6.03 -1.81
C ALA A 13 0.90 6.53 -1.78
N ALA A 14 0.32 6.88 -2.93
CA ALA A 14 -1.06 7.37 -3.00
C ALA A 14 -2.10 6.32 -2.56
N GLY A 15 -1.93 5.06 -2.98
CA GLY A 15 -2.86 3.99 -2.66
C GLY A 15 -2.87 3.65 -1.17
N VAL A 16 -1.68 3.57 -0.55
CA VAL A 16 -1.54 3.35 0.88
C VAL A 16 -2.17 4.49 1.66
N THR A 17 -1.87 5.75 1.31
CA THR A 17 -2.47 6.92 1.96
C THR A 17 -3.99 6.95 1.81
N ALA A 18 -4.52 6.64 0.63
CA ALA A 18 -5.96 6.58 0.40
C ALA A 18 -6.61 5.50 1.28
N ALA A 19 -5.99 4.32 1.37
CA ALA A 19 -6.53 3.18 2.10
C ALA A 19 -6.56 3.41 3.61
N THR A 20 -5.46 3.92 4.19
CA THR A 20 -5.40 4.25 5.61
C THR A 20 -6.34 5.40 5.96
N THR A 21 -6.40 6.44 5.13
CA THR A 21 -7.34 7.56 5.33
C THR A 21 -8.78 7.08 5.26
N ALA A 22 -9.11 6.20 4.31
CA ALA A 22 -10.42 5.61 4.19
C ALA A 22 -10.79 4.79 5.44
N ARG A 23 -9.87 3.98 5.97
CA ARG A 23 -10.09 3.23 7.23
C ARG A 23 -10.32 4.17 8.42
N CYS A 24 -9.55 5.25 8.54
CA CYS A 24 -9.74 6.23 9.62
C CYS A 24 -11.13 6.89 9.59
N HIS A 25 -11.64 7.25 8.42
CA HIS A 25 -12.93 7.94 8.28
C HIS A 25 -14.12 6.98 8.22
N TYR A 26 -13.90 5.73 7.80
CA TYR A 26 -14.94 4.72 7.62
C TYR A 26 -14.56 3.41 8.32
N PRO A 27 -14.47 3.40 9.67
CA PRO A 27 -13.98 2.24 10.42
C PRO A 27 -14.79 0.96 10.20
N ASN A 28 -16.09 1.08 9.87
CA ASN A 28 -16.99 -0.05 9.68
C ASN A 28 -17.15 -0.50 8.21
N LYS A 29 -16.51 0.18 7.26
CA LYS A 29 -16.63 -0.16 5.83
C LYS A 29 -15.62 -1.21 5.42
N SER A 30 -16.01 -2.05 4.47
CA SER A 30 -15.11 -3.00 3.80
C SER A 30 -14.26 -2.26 2.76
N ILE A 31 -12.93 -2.46 2.82
CA ILE A 31 -11.96 -1.77 1.97
C ILE A 31 -11.06 -2.82 1.31
N ALA A 32 -10.88 -2.72 -0.01
CA ALA A 32 -9.94 -3.55 -0.76
C ALA A 32 -8.97 -2.69 -1.58
N VAL A 33 -7.70 -3.07 -1.57
CA VAL A 33 -6.64 -2.48 -2.38
C VAL A 33 -6.19 -3.50 -3.44
N ILE A 34 -6.50 -3.21 -4.70
CA ILE A 34 -6.11 -4.05 -5.83
C ILE A 34 -4.76 -3.57 -6.34
N ARG A 35 -3.76 -4.45 -6.34
CA ARG A 35 -2.42 -4.17 -6.86
C ARG A 35 -1.92 -5.34 -7.69
N LYS A 36 -1.07 -5.04 -8.67
CA LYS A 36 -0.43 -6.06 -9.50
C LYS A 36 0.80 -6.63 -8.79
N GLU A 37 1.61 -5.78 -8.18
CA GLU A 37 2.84 -6.17 -7.49
C GLU A 37 2.61 -6.36 -5.98
N LYS A 38 3.09 -7.48 -5.42
CA LYS A 38 3.01 -7.76 -3.98
C LYS A 38 3.96 -6.86 -3.17
N GLN A 39 5.12 -6.54 -3.73
CA GLN A 39 6.12 -5.65 -3.14
C GLN A 39 6.12 -4.35 -3.94
N VAL A 40 5.93 -3.23 -3.24
CA VAL A 40 5.84 -1.91 -3.88
C VAL A 40 7.01 -1.07 -3.42
N GLN A 41 7.72 -0.48 -4.36
CA GLN A 41 8.87 0.38 -4.05
C GLN A 41 8.44 1.82 -3.78
N ILE A 42 9.25 2.53 -3.00
CA ILE A 42 9.16 3.98 -2.83
C ILE A 42 9.68 4.63 -4.13
N PRO A 43 8.83 5.32 -4.92
CA PRO A 43 9.23 5.80 -6.25
C PRO A 43 10.42 6.76 -6.22
N CYS A 44 10.44 7.69 -5.25
CA CYS A 44 11.54 8.63 -5.08
C CYS A 44 12.85 7.99 -4.59
N GLY A 45 12.79 6.76 -4.07
CA GLY A 45 13.95 6.02 -3.59
C GLY A 45 14.59 5.09 -4.64
N ILE A 46 13.92 4.87 -5.78
CA ILE A 46 14.42 4.01 -6.88
C ILE A 46 15.84 4.39 -7.32
N PRO A 47 16.19 5.68 -7.54
CA PRO A 47 17.54 6.06 -7.97
C PRO A 47 18.64 5.67 -6.97
N TYR A 48 18.28 5.46 -5.71
CA TYR A 48 19.21 5.22 -4.62
C TYR A 48 19.28 3.75 -4.19
N ALA A 49 18.44 2.88 -4.77
CA ALA A 49 18.22 1.51 -4.32
C ALA A 49 19.51 0.66 -4.30
N PHE A 50 20.36 0.79 -5.31
CA PHE A 50 21.58 -0.02 -5.43
C PHE A 50 22.86 0.67 -4.93
N GLY A 51 22.84 2.00 -4.82
CA GLY A 51 24.01 2.79 -4.39
C GLY A 51 23.99 3.08 -2.90
N ILE A 52 23.17 4.05 -2.50
CA ILE A 52 23.12 4.58 -1.12
C ILE A 52 22.40 3.59 -0.20
N VAL A 53 21.24 3.10 -0.63
CA VAL A 53 20.40 2.18 0.16
C VAL A 53 20.99 0.75 0.11
N GLY A 54 21.64 0.42 -0.99
CA GLY A 54 22.44 -0.79 -1.20
C GLY A 54 21.65 -2.00 -1.68
N THR A 55 20.36 -2.11 -1.36
CA THR A 55 19.50 -3.16 -1.94
C THR A 55 18.06 -2.66 -2.21
N PRO A 56 17.36 -3.20 -3.24
CA PRO A 56 15.97 -2.84 -3.54
C PRO A 56 14.98 -3.11 -2.41
N GLU A 57 15.23 -4.13 -1.58
CA GLU A 57 14.34 -4.55 -0.48
C GLU A 57 14.24 -3.46 0.60
N LYS A 58 15.32 -2.69 0.77
CA LYS A 58 15.35 -1.55 1.69
C LYS A 58 14.62 -0.31 1.15
N ASN A 59 14.19 -0.34 -0.11
CA ASN A 59 13.37 0.72 -0.73
C ASN A 59 11.88 0.33 -0.84
N LEU A 60 11.44 -0.68 -0.10
CA LEU A 60 10.04 -1.11 -0.13
C LEU A 60 9.16 -0.24 0.77
N ILE A 61 7.97 0.09 0.26
CA ILE A 61 6.86 0.56 1.08
C ILE A 61 6.37 -0.66 1.89
N PRO A 62 6.23 -0.56 3.22
CA PRO A 62 5.72 -1.65 4.06
C PRO A 62 4.18 -1.76 3.94
N ALA A 63 3.67 -1.85 2.71
CA ALA A 63 2.24 -1.80 2.41
C ALA A 63 1.46 -2.96 3.05
N ASN A 64 2.04 -4.17 3.09
CA ASN A 64 1.39 -5.35 3.69
C ASN A 64 1.14 -5.14 5.18
N ASP A 65 2.18 -4.78 5.92
CA ASP A 65 2.08 -4.53 7.36
C ASP A 65 1.08 -3.41 7.67
N ILE A 66 0.99 -2.41 6.80
CA ILE A 66 0.01 -1.32 6.93
C ILE A 66 -1.41 -1.85 6.70
N PHE A 67 -1.64 -2.63 5.65
CA PHE A 67 -2.98 -3.16 5.34
C PHE A 67 -3.46 -4.17 6.38
N ASP A 68 -2.58 -5.08 6.81
CA ASP A 68 -2.88 -6.08 7.83
C ASP A 68 -3.26 -5.43 9.18
N LYS A 69 -2.56 -4.34 9.57
CA LYS A 69 -2.86 -3.58 10.79
C LYS A 69 -4.15 -2.78 10.74
N ASN A 70 -4.71 -2.55 9.55
CA ASN A 70 -5.87 -1.69 9.32
C ASN A 70 -7.08 -2.44 8.78
N ASP A 71 -7.08 -3.79 8.82
CA ASP A 71 -8.14 -4.62 8.28
C ASP A 71 -8.52 -4.25 6.82
N ILE A 72 -7.50 -4.00 5.99
CA ILE A 72 -7.65 -3.69 4.56
C ILE A 72 -7.25 -4.93 3.77
N MET A 73 -8.11 -5.37 2.86
CA MET A 73 -7.83 -6.50 1.97
C MET A 73 -6.88 -6.12 0.84
#